data_AF-A0A2E4W1M5-F1
#
_entry.id   AF-A0A2E4W1M5-F1
#
_cell.length_a   1.000
_cell.length_b   1.000
_cell.length_c   1.000
_cell.angle_alpha   90.00
_cell.angle_beta   90.00
_cell.angle_gamma   90.00
#
_symmetry.space_group_name_H-M   'P 1'
#
loop_
_entity.id
_entity.type
_entity.pdbx_description
1 polymer ?
#
loop_
_entity_poly.entity_id
_entity_poly.type
_entity_poly.pdbx_seq_one_letter_code
_entity_poly.pdbx_strand_id
1 'polypeptide(L)'
;MILNQIRRLPTWARWASFATLGILVLTLVQELGQNETSHLTAMTTSQTALKWSIPILLAGLGGLFAERAGIINIGLEGMMILGTWFGAWGAFNFGPYTGILIGIIGGAIGGLIHAIATVGFGVDHIISGVAINILGPFAARFLSSEIFTGYQGGSVTQSPRVESVDKFT
;
A
#
# COMPACT_ATOMS: atom_id res chain seq x y z
N MET A 1 24.79 29.05 10.86
CA MET A 1 24.42 29.64 12.17
C MET A 1 23.01 29.22 12.60
N ILE A 2 21.97 29.37 11.76
CA ILE A 2 20.56 29.03 12.07
C ILE A 2 20.32 27.54 12.35
N LEU A 3 20.94 26.63 11.57
CA LEU A 3 20.80 25.17 11.77
C LEU A 3 21.29 24.70 13.15
N ASN A 4 22.27 25.40 13.74
CA ASN A 4 22.78 25.10 15.07
C ASN A 4 21.85 25.57 16.19
N GLN A 5 20.98 26.57 15.95
CA GLN A 5 19.93 26.97 16.89
C GLN A 5 18.74 26.00 16.84
N ILE A 6 18.33 25.55 15.65
CA ILE A 6 17.21 24.59 15.48
C ILE A 6 17.52 23.24 16.14
N ARG A 7 18.78 22.80 16.11
CA ARG A 7 19.22 21.56 16.77
C ARG A 7 19.18 21.62 18.31
N ARG A 8 19.13 22.81 18.91
CA ARG A 8 19.05 23.01 20.37
C ARG A 8 17.62 22.97 20.91
N LEU A 9 16.61 23.02 20.03
CA LEU A 9 15.22 22.92 20.44
C LEU A 9 14.87 21.47 20.84
N PRO A 10 13.93 21.28 21.80
CA PRO A 10 13.40 19.96 22.09
C PRO A 10 12.73 19.35 20.84
N THR A 11 12.73 18.03 20.74
CA THR A 11 12.33 17.28 19.53
C THR A 11 10.96 17.70 19.02
N TRP A 12 9.98 17.90 19.91
CA TRP A 12 8.63 18.35 19.55
C TRP A 12 8.62 19.75 18.92
N ALA A 13 9.39 20.70 19.45
CA ALA A 13 9.46 22.07 18.94
C ALA A 13 10.19 22.12 17.60
N ARG A 14 11.17 21.24 17.42
CA ARG A 14 11.87 21.08 16.14
C ARG A 14 10.93 20.55 15.06
N TRP A 15 10.17 19.49 15.35
CA TRP A 15 9.15 18.98 14.41
C TRP A 15 8.04 20.00 14.15
N ALA A 16 7.59 20.72 15.17
CA ALA A 16 6.62 21.81 15.01
C ALA A 16 7.15 22.90 14.07
N SER A 17 8.42 23.32 14.23
CA SER A 17 9.03 24.33 13.36
C SER A 17 9.10 23.90 11.90
N PHE A 18 9.41 22.62 11.63
CA PHE A 18 9.40 22.09 10.26
C PHE A 18 7.99 22.00 9.69
N ALA A 19 7.01 21.60 10.50
CA ALA A 19 5.61 21.55 10.08
C ALA A 19 5.08 22.96 9.75
N THR A 20 5.34 23.95 10.60
CA THR A 20 4.94 25.34 10.37
C THR A 20 5.61 25.92 9.13
N LEU A 21 6.92 25.68 8.94
CA LEU A 21 7.63 26.08 7.71
C LEU A 21 6.99 25.44 6.47
N GLY A 22 6.68 24.15 6.52
CA GLY A 22 6.01 23.44 5.43
C GLY A 22 4.64 24.02 5.08
N ILE A 23 3.82 24.32 6.09
CA ILE A 23 2.52 24.98 5.91
C ILE A 23 2.70 26.35 5.28
N LEU A 24 3.63 27.16 5.78
CA LEU A 24 3.93 28.49 5.23
C LEU A 24 4.33 28.43 3.75
N VAL A 25 5.18 27.47 3.38
CA VAL A 25 5.59 27.26 1.99
C VAL A 25 4.38 26.86 1.14
N LEU A 26 3.53 25.94 1.61
CA LEU A 26 2.32 25.55 0.89
C LEU A 26 1.35 26.72 0.71
N THR A 27 1.11 27.52 1.76
CA THR A 27 0.26 28.72 1.69
C THR A 27 0.82 29.73 0.70
N LEU A 28 2.14 29.97 0.72
CA LEU A 28 2.80 30.90 -0.20
C LEU A 28 2.75 30.41 -1.65
N VAL A 29 2.94 29.10 -1.88
CA VAL A 29 2.77 28.48 -3.21
C VAL A 29 1.33 28.60 -3.70
N GLN A 30 0.33 28.47 -2.81
CA GLN A 30 -1.07 28.65 -3.20
C GLN A 30 -1.42 30.08 -3.54
N GLU A 31 -0.87 31.05 -2.80
CA GLU A 31 -1.06 32.46 -3.10
C GLU A 31 -0.47 32.83 -4.48
N LEU A 32 0.72 32.31 -4.78
CA LEU A 32 1.40 32.55 -6.07
C LEU A 32 0.78 31.77 -7.23
N GLY A 33 0.28 30.55 -6.98
CA GLY A 33 -0.26 29.64 -7.98
C GLY A 33 -1.77 29.75 -8.22
N GLN A 34 -2.46 30.61 -7.46
CA GLN A 34 -3.90 30.92 -7.59
C GLN A 34 -4.77 29.66 -7.82
N ASN A 35 -5.63 29.68 -8.85
CA ASN A 35 -6.66 28.68 -9.10
C ASN A 35 -6.11 27.29 -9.52
N GLU A 36 -4.91 27.22 -10.10
CA GLU A 36 -4.31 25.97 -10.57
C GLU A 36 -3.76 25.09 -9.44
N THR A 37 -3.48 25.68 -8.27
CA THR A 37 -2.87 25.00 -7.11
C THR A 37 -3.82 24.79 -5.93
N SER A 38 -5.10 25.12 -6.11
CA SER A 38 -6.14 24.94 -5.09
C SER A 38 -6.28 23.49 -4.62
N HIS A 39 -5.92 22.52 -5.47
CA HIS A 39 -5.93 21.09 -5.14
C HIS A 39 -4.85 20.65 -4.15
N LEU A 40 -3.79 21.43 -3.91
CA LEU A 40 -2.68 21.04 -3.03
C LEU A 40 -3.08 20.97 -1.55
N THR A 41 -4.02 21.80 -1.11
CA THR A 41 -4.56 21.81 0.27
C THR A 41 -6.03 21.41 0.33
N ALA A 42 -6.60 20.97 -0.79
CA ALA A 42 -7.98 20.53 -0.84
C ALA A 42 -8.24 19.40 0.16
N MET A 43 -9.41 19.45 0.79
CA MET A 43 -9.88 18.44 1.73
C MET A 43 -9.82 17.04 1.11
N THR A 44 -10.17 16.91 -0.18
CA THR A 44 -10.16 15.64 -0.92
C THR A 44 -8.75 15.07 -1.09
N THR A 45 -7.74 15.91 -1.31
CA THR A 45 -6.33 15.51 -1.41
C THR A 45 -5.84 14.94 -0.08
N SER A 46 -6.13 15.64 1.02
CA SER A 46 -5.79 15.18 2.37
C SER A 46 -6.49 13.87 2.74
N GLN A 47 -7.79 13.74 2.43
CA GLN A 47 -8.54 12.51 2.65
C GLN A 47 -7.99 11.33 1.85
N THR A 48 -7.62 11.56 0.59
CA THR A 48 -7.07 10.52 -0.28
C THR A 48 -5.69 10.08 0.20
N ALA A 49 -4.82 11.03 0.57
CA ALA A 49 -3.52 10.74 1.16
C ALA A 49 -3.63 9.85 2.40
N LEU A 50 -4.55 10.17 3.32
CA LEU A 50 -4.79 9.37 4.52
C LEU A 50 -5.31 7.97 4.16
N LYS A 51 -6.31 7.86 3.28
CA LYS A 51 -6.89 6.58 2.85
C LYS A 51 -5.84 5.62 2.27
N TRP A 52 -4.93 6.12 1.44
CA TRP A 52 -3.87 5.30 0.85
C TRP A 52 -2.66 5.08 1.77
N SER A 53 -2.41 5.98 2.73
CA SER A 53 -1.31 5.80 3.69
C SER A 53 -1.52 4.61 4.62
N ILE A 54 -2.77 4.32 5.02
CA ILE A 54 -3.10 3.23 5.95
C ILE A 54 -2.63 1.87 5.43
N PRO A 55 -3.03 1.40 4.23
CA PRO A 55 -2.59 0.10 3.75
C PRO A 55 -1.07 0.03 3.54
N ILE A 56 -0.42 1.13 3.14
CA ILE A 56 1.03 1.20 2.98
C ILE A 56 1.74 1.08 4.34
N LEU A 57 1.23 1.76 5.37
CA LEU A 57 1.76 1.66 6.74
C LEU A 57 1.59 0.24 7.29
N LEU A 58 0.44 -0.41 7.04
CA LEU A 58 0.23 -1.80 7.41
C LEU A 58 1.21 -2.74 6.70
N ALA A 59 1.48 -2.52 5.41
CA ALA A 59 2.51 -3.26 4.67
C ALA A 59 3.91 -3.02 5.25
N GLY A 60 4.24 -1.76 5.59
CA GLY A 60 5.50 -1.39 6.23
C GLY A 60 5.70 -2.04 7.60
N LEU A 61 4.64 -2.19 8.40
CA LEU A 61 4.67 -2.97 9.64
C LEU A 61 5.03 -4.44 9.36
N GLY A 62 4.47 -5.03 8.30
CA GLY A 62 4.84 -6.36 7.84
C GLY A 62 6.33 -6.48 7.47
N GLY A 63 6.86 -5.48 6.76
CA GLY A 63 8.28 -5.36 6.45
C GLY A 63 9.16 -5.28 7.71
N LEU A 64 8.78 -4.47 8.69
CA LEU A 64 9.49 -4.37 9.97
C LEU A 64 9.52 -5.72 10.73
N PHE A 65 8.44 -6.51 10.68
CA PHE A 65 8.46 -7.86 11.23
C PHE A 65 9.44 -8.77 10.49
N ALA A 66 9.48 -8.72 9.15
CA ALA A 66 10.42 -9.51 8.35
C ALA A 66 11.88 -9.14 8.66
N GLU A 67 12.20 -7.84 8.72
CA GLU A 67 13.55 -7.36 9.05
C GLU A 67 13.99 -7.80 10.45
N ARG A 68 13.08 -7.78 11.43
CA ARG A 68 13.36 -8.30 12.78
C ARG A 68 13.65 -9.80 12.79
N ALA A 69 13.12 -10.56 11.83
CA ALA A 69 13.42 -11.97 11.63
C ALA A 69 14.68 -12.22 10.79
N GLY A 70 15.40 -11.16 10.38
CA GLY A 70 16.61 -11.26 9.57
C GLY A 70 16.35 -11.41 8.06
N ILE A 71 15.10 -11.22 7.61
CA ILE A 71 14.70 -11.35 6.20
C ILE A 71 14.33 -9.97 5.66
N ILE A 72 15.12 -9.47 4.72
CA ILE A 72 14.83 -8.18 4.07
C ILE A 72 13.73 -8.41 3.04
N ASN A 73 12.59 -7.73 3.17
CA ASN A 73 11.46 -7.93 2.26
C ASN A 73 11.13 -6.65 1.47
N ILE A 74 11.73 -6.52 0.29
CA ILE A 74 11.37 -5.47 -0.69
C ILE A 74 10.24 -5.91 -1.64
N GLY A 75 9.78 -7.16 -1.55
CA GLY A 75 8.74 -7.76 -2.38
C GLY A 75 7.30 -7.48 -1.93
N LEU A 76 7.11 -6.54 -1.00
CA LEU A 76 5.82 -6.25 -0.36
C LEU A 76 4.74 -5.79 -1.35
N GLU A 77 5.11 -5.07 -2.40
CA GLU A 77 4.16 -4.59 -3.43
C GLU A 77 3.51 -5.77 -4.16
N GLY A 78 4.30 -6.76 -4.59
CA GLY A 78 3.79 -7.98 -5.20
C GLY A 78 2.90 -8.78 -4.25
N MET A 79 3.28 -8.89 -2.97
CA MET A 79 2.49 -9.58 -1.94
C MET A 79 1.16 -8.87 -1.68
N MET A 80 1.15 -7.54 -1.63
CA MET A 80 -0.07 -6.73 -1.52
C MET A 80 -1.00 -7.00 -2.70
N ILE A 81 -0.46 -6.98 -3.92
CA ILE A 81 -1.26 -7.24 -5.13
C ILE A 81 -1.88 -8.63 -5.11
N LEU A 82 -1.10 -9.66 -4.77
CA LEU A 82 -1.63 -11.03 -4.62
C LEU A 82 -2.76 -11.05 -3.59
N GLY A 83 -2.56 -10.45 -2.42
CA GLY A 83 -3.60 -10.38 -1.39
C GLY A 83 -4.86 -9.65 -1.85
N THR A 84 -4.73 -8.52 -2.58
CA THR A 84 -5.89 -7.80 -3.12
C THR A 84 -6.65 -8.62 -4.16
N TRP A 85 -5.94 -9.33 -5.04
CA TRP A 85 -6.57 -10.14 -6.09
C TRP A 85 -7.31 -11.34 -5.51
N PHE A 86 -6.65 -12.11 -4.64
CA PHE A 86 -7.27 -13.25 -3.96
C PHE A 86 -8.42 -12.80 -3.06
N GLY A 87 -8.30 -11.64 -2.41
CA GLY A 87 -9.38 -11.10 -1.59
C GLY A 87 -10.60 -10.70 -2.41
N ALA A 88 -10.40 -10.08 -3.56
CA ALA A 88 -11.48 -9.76 -4.49
C ALA A 88 -12.15 -11.03 -5.04
N TRP A 89 -11.36 -12.03 -5.42
CA TRP A 89 -11.87 -13.32 -5.86
C TRP A 89 -12.67 -14.04 -4.76
N GLY A 90 -12.15 -14.05 -3.54
CA GLY A 90 -12.84 -14.64 -2.38
C GLY A 90 -14.13 -13.92 -2.04
N ALA A 91 -14.12 -12.59 -2.08
CA ALA A 91 -15.30 -11.76 -1.86
C ALA A 91 -16.38 -12.04 -2.91
N PHE A 92 -15.97 -12.15 -4.18
CA PHE A 92 -16.87 -12.40 -5.29
C PHE A 92 -17.58 -13.76 -5.21
N ASN A 93 -16.89 -14.81 -4.75
CA ASN A 93 -17.46 -16.16 -4.71
C ASN A 93 -18.16 -16.48 -3.39
N PHE A 94 -17.66 -15.95 -2.27
CA PHE A 94 -18.02 -16.42 -0.93
C PHE A 94 -18.43 -15.30 0.02
N GLY A 95 -18.56 -14.06 -0.47
CA GLY A 95 -18.95 -12.90 0.31
C GLY A 95 -17.78 -12.14 0.96
N PRO A 96 -18.02 -10.89 1.39
CA PRO A 96 -16.96 -9.93 1.70
C PRO A 96 -16.04 -10.34 2.87
N TYR A 97 -16.58 -10.96 3.91
CA TYR A 97 -15.78 -11.43 5.06
C TYR A 97 -14.82 -12.56 4.66
N THR A 98 -15.28 -13.48 3.82
CA THR A 98 -14.48 -14.58 3.30
C THR A 98 -13.39 -14.06 2.35
N GLY A 99 -13.69 -12.98 1.62
CA GLY A 99 -12.69 -12.23 0.85
C GLY A 99 -11.53 -11.72 1.69
N ILE A 100 -11.78 -11.22 2.91
CA ILE A 100 -10.68 -10.79 3.81
C ILE A 100 -9.76 -11.97 4.13
N LEU A 101 -10.34 -13.12 4.51
CA LEU A 101 -9.56 -14.30 4.86
C LEU A 101 -8.74 -14.83 3.67
N ILE A 102 -9.38 -14.95 2.50
CA ILE A 102 -8.72 -15.43 1.29
C ILE A 102 -7.64 -14.43 0.82
N GLY A 103 -7.86 -13.13 1.01
CA GLY A 103 -6.86 -12.10 0.72
C GLY A 103 -5.62 -12.20 1.63
N ILE A 104 -5.81 -12.46 2.93
CA ILE A 104 -4.70 -12.73 3.86
C ILE A 104 -3.87 -13.92 3.38
N ILE A 105 -4.54 -15.01 2.99
CA ILE A 105 -3.88 -16.21 2.46
C ILE A 105 -3.13 -15.88 1.16
N GLY A 106 -3.75 -15.10 0.26
CA GLY A 106 -3.14 -14.66 -0.99
C GLY A 106 -1.82 -13.89 -0.80
N GLY A 107 -1.80 -12.95 0.14
CA GLY A 107 -0.57 -12.24 0.50
C GLY A 107 0.46 -13.15 1.17
N ALA A 108 0.01 -14.05 2.05
CA ALA A 108 0.86 -15.02 2.73
C ALA A 108 1.53 -16.00 1.76
N ILE A 109 0.88 -16.38 0.66
CA ILE A 109 1.49 -17.20 -0.41
C ILE A 109 2.71 -16.48 -1.00
N GLY A 110 2.63 -15.18 -1.27
CA GLY A 110 3.78 -14.39 -1.74
C GLY A 110 4.92 -14.38 -0.72
N GLY A 111 4.61 -14.20 0.57
CA GLY A 111 5.59 -14.30 1.65
C GLY A 111 6.21 -15.69 1.80
N LEU A 112 5.42 -16.75 1.60
CA LEU A 112 5.89 -18.13 1.63
C LEU A 112 6.86 -18.42 0.47
N ILE A 113 6.53 -17.96 -0.74
CA ILE A 113 7.44 -18.07 -1.90
C ILE A 113 8.76 -17.35 -1.61
N HIS A 114 8.70 -16.15 -1.03
CA HIS A 114 9.90 -15.41 -0.61
C HIS A 114 10.74 -16.19 0.40
N ALA A 115 10.11 -16.73 1.44
CA ALA A 115 10.78 -17.51 2.47
C ALA A 115 11.41 -18.80 1.92
N ILE A 116 10.71 -19.53 1.05
CA ILE A 116 11.24 -20.73 0.41
C ILE A 116 12.49 -20.38 -0.43
N ALA A 117 12.42 -19.31 -1.24
CA ALA A 117 13.56 -18.88 -2.06
C ALA A 117 14.76 -18.47 -1.20
N THR A 118 14.53 -17.69 -0.15
CA THR A 118 15.61 -17.03 0.60
C THR A 118 16.13 -17.88 1.74
N VAL A 119 15.24 -18.46 2.57
CA VAL A 119 15.59 -19.33 3.69
C VAL A 119 15.88 -20.75 3.22
N GLY A 120 15.07 -21.28 2.30
CA GLY A 120 15.22 -22.66 1.81
C GLY A 120 16.38 -22.81 0.83
N PHE A 121 16.44 -21.94 -0.19
CA PHE A 121 17.44 -22.03 -1.27
C PHE A 121 18.61 -21.05 -1.15
N GLY A 122 18.62 -20.14 -0.16
CA GLY A 122 19.70 -19.18 0.01
C GLY A 122 19.77 -18.11 -1.10
N VAL A 123 18.66 -17.87 -1.80
CA VAL A 123 18.59 -16.81 -2.82
C VAL A 123 18.69 -15.44 -2.14
N ASP A 124 19.36 -14.50 -2.80
CA ASP A 124 19.43 -13.13 -2.32
C ASP A 124 18.04 -12.50 -2.14
N HIS A 125 17.84 -11.85 -0.99
CA HIS A 125 16.57 -11.23 -0.60
C HIS A 125 16.08 -10.19 -1.60
N ILE A 126 16.99 -9.39 -2.17
CA ILE A 126 16.66 -8.34 -3.14
C ILE A 126 16.18 -9.00 -4.44
N ILE A 127 16.88 -10.01 -4.92
CA ILE A 127 16.50 -10.73 -6.15
C ILE A 127 15.12 -11.39 -6.00
N SER A 128 14.89 -12.11 -4.88
CA SER A 128 13.59 -12.73 -4.63
C SER A 128 12.47 -11.69 -4.48
N GLY A 129 12.72 -10.59 -3.77
CA GLY A 129 11.75 -9.51 -3.60
C GLY A 129 11.38 -8.82 -4.91
N VAL A 130 12.36 -8.49 -5.76
CA VAL A 130 12.12 -7.93 -7.10
C VAL A 130 11.33 -8.90 -7.96
N ALA A 131 11.67 -10.19 -7.95
CA ALA A 131 10.93 -11.21 -8.70
C ALA A 131 9.45 -11.25 -8.27
N ILE A 132 9.16 -11.17 -6.98
CA ILE A 132 7.78 -11.14 -6.47
C ILE A 132 7.05 -9.86 -6.89
N ASN A 133 7.70 -8.69 -6.84
CA ASN A 133 7.10 -7.42 -7.30
C ASN A 133 6.79 -7.42 -8.80
N ILE A 134 7.54 -8.18 -9.59
CA ILE A 134 7.24 -8.36 -11.01
C ILE A 134 6.09 -9.37 -11.16
N LEU A 135 6.20 -10.54 -10.53
CA LEU A 135 5.24 -11.63 -10.68
C LEU A 135 3.84 -11.29 -10.17
N GLY A 136 3.71 -10.59 -9.05
CA GLY A 136 2.41 -10.24 -8.44
C GLY A 136 1.45 -9.52 -9.41
N PRO A 137 1.82 -8.35 -9.95
CA PRO A 137 1.03 -7.64 -10.96
C PRO A 137 0.71 -8.47 -12.20
N PHE A 138 1.69 -9.21 -12.74
CA PHE A 138 1.46 -10.02 -13.95
C PHE A 138 0.52 -11.19 -13.69
N ALA A 139 0.67 -11.88 -12.55
CA ALA A 139 -0.22 -12.95 -12.13
C ALA A 139 -1.65 -12.42 -11.89
N ALA A 140 -1.79 -11.31 -11.14
CA ALA A 140 -3.09 -10.70 -10.89
C ALA A 140 -3.78 -10.25 -12.19
N ARG A 141 -3.02 -9.67 -13.12
CA ARG A 141 -3.55 -9.25 -14.43
C ARG A 141 -4.01 -10.44 -15.28
N PHE A 142 -3.20 -11.50 -15.35
CA PHE A 142 -3.55 -12.74 -16.06
C PHE A 142 -4.78 -13.41 -15.43
N LEU A 143 -4.80 -13.58 -14.12
CA LEU A 143 -5.94 -14.20 -13.45
C LEU A 143 -7.21 -13.35 -13.57
N SER A 144 -7.09 -12.03 -13.59
CA SER A 144 -8.24 -11.13 -13.83
C SER A 144 -8.74 -11.22 -15.27
N SER A 145 -7.85 -11.39 -16.26
CA SER A 145 -8.28 -11.61 -17.65
C SER A 145 -9.09 -12.88 -17.79
N GLU A 146 -8.67 -13.96 -17.13
CA GLU A 146 -9.36 -15.25 -17.20
C GLU A 146 -10.64 -15.30 -16.37
N ILE A 147 -10.66 -14.69 -15.18
CA ILE A 147 -11.75 -14.89 -14.22
C ILE A 147 -12.77 -13.74 -14.25
N PHE A 148 -12.36 -12.49 -14.39
CA PHE A 148 -13.26 -11.34 -14.19
C PHE A 148 -13.86 -10.76 -15.46
N THR A 149 -13.21 -10.91 -16.62
CA THR A 149 -13.66 -10.26 -17.87
C THR A 149 -15.00 -10.78 -18.39
N GLY A 150 -15.40 -12.01 -18.04
CA GLY A 150 -16.68 -12.61 -18.41
C GLY A 150 -17.88 -12.13 -17.58
N TYR A 151 -17.66 -11.35 -16.53
CA TYR A 151 -18.72 -10.91 -15.60
C TYR A 151 -19.00 -9.42 -15.72
N GLN A 152 -20.26 -9.03 -15.53
CA GLN A 152 -20.66 -7.62 -15.60
C GLN A 152 -19.94 -6.78 -14.53
N GLY A 153 -19.23 -5.74 -14.96
CA GLY A 153 -18.45 -4.86 -14.08
C GLY A 153 -17.07 -5.39 -13.70
N GLY A 154 -16.68 -6.58 -14.19
CA GLY A 154 -15.33 -7.11 -14.11
C GLY A 154 -14.47 -6.72 -15.31
N SER A 155 -13.16 -6.61 -15.09
CA SER A 155 -12.13 -6.25 -16.06
C SER A 155 -10.77 -6.76 -15.60
N VAL A 156 -9.75 -6.64 -16.46
CA VAL A 156 -8.35 -6.99 -16.14
C VAL A 156 -7.78 -6.20 -14.96
N THR A 157 -8.39 -5.07 -14.60
CA THR A 157 -7.97 -4.19 -13.49
C THR A 157 -9.02 -4.04 -12.40
N GLN A 158 -10.19 -4.69 -12.53
CA GLN A 158 -11.30 -4.50 -11.61
C GLN A 158 -12.10 -5.80 -11.43
N SER A 159 -12.37 -6.17 -10.19
CA SER A 159 -13.27 -7.29 -9.91
C SER A 159 -14.74 -6.90 -10.14
N PRO A 160 -15.63 -7.88 -10.38
CA PRO A 160 -17.07 -7.64 -10.33
C PRO A 160 -17.51 -7.05 -9.00
N ARG A 161 -18.66 -6.37 -9.00
CA ARG A 161 -19.24 -5.81 -7.78
C ARG A 161 -19.74 -6.93 -6.87
N VAL A 162 -19.35 -6.84 -5.60
CA VAL A 162 -19.80 -7.74 -4.53
C VAL A 162 -20.82 -7.00 -3.68
N GLU A 163 -21.79 -7.72 -3.11
CA GLU A 163 -22.73 -7.16 -2.15
C GLU A 163 -21.99 -6.46 -0.99
N SER A 164 -22.51 -5.32 -0.56
CA SER A 164 -21.90 -4.54 0.51
C SER A 164 -21.92 -5.30 1.82
N VAL A 165 -20.85 -5.15 2.60
CA VAL A 165 -20.87 -5.52 4.02
C VAL A 165 -22.05 -4.81 4.70
N ASP A 166 -22.71 -5.49 5.66
CA ASP A 166 -23.85 -4.94 6.39
C ASP A 166 -23.57 -3.51 6.88
N LYS A 167 -24.59 -2.65 6.83
CA LYS A 167 -24.42 -1.24 7.22
C LYS A 167 -24.11 -1.15 8.72
N PHE A 168 -22.87 -0.82 9.05
CA PHE A 168 -22.50 -0.35 10.39
C PHE A 168 -23.13 1.04 10.57
N THR A 169 -24.31 1.07 11.20
CA THR A 169 -24.99 2.30 11.63
C THR A 169 -24.38 2.78 12.94
#